data_AF-A0A950XPP6-F1
#
_entry.id   AF-A0A950XPP6-F1
#
_cell.length_a   1.000
_cell.length_b   1.000
_cell.length_c   1.000
_cell.angle_alpha   90.00
_cell.angle_beta   90.00
_cell.angle_gamma   90.00
#
_symmetry.space_group_name_H-M   'P 1'
#
loop_
_entity.id
_entity.type
_entity.pdbx_description
1 polymer ?
#
loop_
_entity_poly.entity_id
_entity_poly.type
_entity_poly.pdbx_seq_one_letter_code
_entity_poly.pdbx_strand_id
1 'polypeptide(L)'
;MSRFTEYAEQILSAAESAATHGEASPEMTILIGQEGGIHMLADCDWPLESLAVHHGARAAYRVSQRCGEVRVEGCESGRTCVLTTQPVGRRLQSSRLLTY
;
A
#
# COMPACT_ATOMS: atom_id res chain seq x y z
N MET A 1 7.58 -6.65 -15.56
CA MET A 1 7.54 -6.45 -14.10
C MET A 1 7.16 -7.78 -13.45
N SER A 2 7.48 -8.00 -12.17
CA SER A 2 7.11 -9.25 -11.49
C SER A 2 5.68 -9.18 -11.00
N ARG A 3 4.95 -10.30 -11.02
CA ARG A 3 3.54 -10.39 -10.55
C ARG A 3 3.34 -9.88 -9.13
N PHE A 4 4.37 -10.02 -8.29
CA PHE A 4 4.46 -9.44 -6.95
C PHE A 4 4.33 -7.91 -6.94
N THR A 5 5.08 -7.22 -7.81
CA THR A 5 5.03 -5.76 -7.94
C THR A 5 3.68 -5.32 -8.51
N GLU A 6 3.16 -6.04 -9.51
CA GLU A 6 1.84 -5.73 -10.09
C GLU A 6 0.71 -5.83 -9.06
N TYR A 7 0.77 -6.80 -8.15
CA TYR A 7 -0.18 -6.88 -7.03
C TYR A 7 -0.03 -5.69 -6.08
N ALA A 8 1.20 -5.30 -5.74
CA ALA A 8 1.42 -4.14 -4.89
C ALA A 8 0.89 -2.84 -5.52
N GLU A 9 1.04 -2.67 -6.84
CA GLU A 9 0.48 -1.51 -7.58
C GLU A 9 -1.05 -1.50 -7.60
N GLN A 10 -1.68 -2.66 -7.81
CA GLN A 10 -3.15 -2.79 -7.75
C GLN A 10 -3.68 -2.45 -6.35
N ILE A 11 -3.02 -2.94 -5.29
CA ILE A 11 -3.38 -2.64 -3.91
C ILE A 11 -3.20 -1.15 -3.63
N LEU A 12 -2.09 -0.55 -4.08
CA LEU A 12 -1.83 0.88 -3.92
C LEU A 12 -2.92 1.73 -4.59
N SER A 13 -3.27 1.41 -5.84
CA SER A 13 -4.29 2.14 -6.60
C SER A 13 -5.68 2.05 -5.96
N ALA A 14 -6.04 0.87 -5.44
CA ALA A 14 -7.30 0.67 -4.73
C ALA A 14 -7.35 1.48 -3.43
N ALA A 15 -6.27 1.44 -2.64
CA ALA A 15 -6.16 2.16 -1.39
C ALA A 15 -6.08 3.70 -1.61
N GLU A 16 -5.41 4.16 -2.67
CA GLU A 16 -5.40 5.58 -3.08
C GLU A 16 -6.81 6.09 -3.43
N SER A 17 -7.56 5.28 -4.17
CA SER A 17 -8.93 5.60 -4.53
C SER A 17 -9.83 5.72 -3.30
N ALA A 18 -9.68 4.82 -2.33
CA ALA A 18 -10.39 4.89 -1.04
C ALA A 18 -9.98 6.13 -0.23
N ALA A 19 -8.67 6.41 -0.15
CA ALA A 19 -8.13 7.56 0.55
C ALA A 19 -8.63 8.90 -0.03
N THR A 20 -8.78 8.99 -1.34
CA THR A 20 -9.29 10.18 -2.04
C THR A 20 -10.75 10.49 -1.69
N HIS A 21 -11.54 9.47 -1.35
CA HIS A 21 -12.93 9.63 -0.92
C HIS A 21 -13.08 9.99 0.57
N GLY A 22 -11.96 10.24 1.26
CA GLY A 22 -11.96 10.64 2.67
C GLY A 22 -12.21 9.50 3.66
N GLU A 23 -12.22 8.26 3.20
CA GLU A 23 -12.23 7.10 4.09
C GLU A 23 -10.83 6.88 4.64
N ALA A 24 -10.63 7.19 5.92
CA ALA A 24 -9.42 6.80 6.63
C ALA A 24 -9.43 5.27 6.79
N SER A 25 -8.68 4.59 5.93
CA SER A 25 -8.55 3.13 6.03
C SER A 25 -7.54 2.81 7.13
N PRO A 26 -7.89 1.95 8.10
CA PRO A 26 -6.93 1.48 9.10
C PRO A 26 -5.78 0.71 8.42
N GLU A 27 -4.64 0.62 9.10
CA GLU A 27 -3.52 -0.19 8.61
C GLU A 27 -3.98 -1.62 8.35
N MET A 28 -3.66 -2.15 7.18
CA MET A 28 -4.15 -3.43 6.72
C MET A 28 -3.02 -4.26 6.13
N THR A 29 -2.98 -5.54 6.49
CA THR A 29 -2.03 -6.51 5.97
C THR A 29 -2.76 -7.56 5.15
N ILE A 30 -2.33 -7.78 3.92
CA ILE A 30 -2.89 -8.71 2.94
C ILE A 30 -1.85 -9.81 2.72
N LEU A 31 -2.24 -11.05 2.97
CA LEU A 31 -1.42 -12.24 2.75
C LEU A 31 -1.98 -13.02 1.57
N ILE A 32 -1.10 -13.44 0.66
CA ILE A 32 -1.44 -14.27 -0.49
C ILE A 32 -0.78 -15.64 -0.31
N GLY A 33 -1.62 -16.66 -0.10
CA GLY A 33 -1.23 -18.06 0.00
C GLY A 33 -0.68 -18.64 -1.31
N GLN A 34 -0.05 -19.82 -1.24
CA GLN A 34 0.51 -20.49 -2.42
C GLN A 34 -0.56 -20.86 -3.47
N GLU A 35 -1.78 -21.18 -3.05
CA GLU A 35 -2.92 -21.48 -3.92
C GLU A 35 -3.72 -20.24 -4.34
N GLY A 36 -3.23 -19.03 -4.01
CA GLY A 36 -3.93 -17.78 -4.31
C GLY A 36 -5.01 -17.40 -3.28
N GLY A 37 -5.10 -18.10 -2.15
CA GLY A 37 -5.95 -17.69 -1.04
C GLY A 37 -5.53 -16.33 -0.48
N ILE A 38 -6.48 -15.42 -0.32
CA ILE A 38 -6.23 -14.06 0.18
C ILE A 38 -6.72 -13.98 1.63
N HIS A 39 -5.83 -13.61 2.54
CA HIS A 39 -6.17 -13.33 3.94
C HIS A 39 -5.91 -11.85 4.23
N MET A 40 -6.91 -11.17 4.77
CA MET A 40 -6.79 -9.79 5.23
C MET A 40 -6.75 -9.74 6.76
N LEU A 41 -5.83 -8.95 7.28
CA LEU A 41 -5.61 -8.70 8.69
C LEU A 41 -5.60 -7.19 8.91
N ALA A 42 -6.48 -6.68 9.75
CA ALA A 42 -6.43 -5.27 10.16
C ALA A 42 -5.51 -5.14 11.38
N ASP A 43 -4.79 -4.01 11.48
CA ASP A 43 -4.04 -3.60 12.67
C ASP A 43 -3.09 -4.69 13.20
N CYS A 44 -2.09 -5.06 12.39
CA CYS A 44 -1.14 -6.12 12.72
C CYS A 44 0.26 -5.55 12.86
N ASP A 45 0.85 -5.60 14.05
CA ASP A 45 2.21 -5.11 14.31
C ASP A 45 3.33 -6.09 13.91
N TRP A 46 3.02 -7.32 13.50
CA TRP A 46 4.03 -8.31 13.15
C TRP A 46 4.79 -7.94 11.86
N PRO A 47 6.09 -8.20 11.75
CA PRO A 47 6.80 -7.96 10.49
C PRO A 47 6.25 -8.86 9.36
N LEU A 48 6.19 -8.33 8.15
CA LEU A 48 5.63 -9.01 6.97
C LEU A 48 6.27 -10.37 6.70
N GLU A 49 7.58 -10.47 6.92
CA GLU A 49 8.32 -11.73 6.75
C GLU A 49 7.85 -12.80 7.75
N SER A 50 7.68 -12.45 9.03
CA SER A 50 7.16 -13.37 10.03
C SER A 50 5.72 -13.77 9.76
N LEU A 51 4.87 -12.85 9.29
CA LEU A 51 3.50 -13.16 8.87
C LEU A 51 3.48 -14.12 7.67
N ALA A 52 4.34 -13.90 6.68
CA ALA A 52 4.44 -14.76 5.51
C ALA A 52 4.85 -16.19 5.92
N VAL A 53 5.87 -16.33 6.77
CA VAL A 53 6.33 -17.63 7.28
C VAL A 53 5.27 -18.30 8.16
N HIS A 54 4.67 -17.55 9.10
CA HIS A 54 3.69 -18.08 10.05
C HIS A 54 2.40 -18.57 9.36
N HIS A 55 1.93 -17.84 8.34
CA HIS A 55 0.73 -18.22 7.59
C HIS A 55 1.01 -19.08 6.35
N GLY A 56 2.28 -19.38 6.05
CA GLY A 56 2.66 -20.06 4.81
C GLY A 56 2.30 -19.27 3.55
N ALA A 57 2.23 -17.93 3.65
CA ALA A 57 1.90 -17.07 2.54
C ALA A 57 3.10 -16.98 1.58
N ARG A 58 2.82 -17.02 0.27
CA ARG A 58 3.82 -16.79 -0.77
C ARG A 58 4.26 -15.32 -0.77
N ALA A 59 3.32 -14.41 -0.58
CA ALA A 59 3.58 -12.98 -0.51
C ALA A 59 2.73 -12.32 0.59
N ALA A 60 3.27 -11.26 1.18
CA ALA A 60 2.60 -10.44 2.18
C ALA A 60 2.69 -8.97 1.76
N TYR A 61 1.63 -8.20 1.97
CA TYR A 61 1.57 -6.77 1.67
C TYR A 61 1.00 -6.01 2.85
N ARG A 62 1.62 -4.92 3.28
CA ARG A 62 1.08 -4.00 4.28
C ARG A 62 0.71 -2.68 3.61
N VAL A 63 -0.51 -2.25 3.83
CA VAL A 63 -1.05 -0.97 3.41
C VAL A 63 -1.15 -0.08 4.63
N SER A 64 -0.47 1.06 4.58
CA SER A 64 -0.52 2.09 5.60
C SER A 64 -0.88 3.42 4.93
N GLN A 65 -1.83 4.16 5.53
CA GLN A 65 -2.23 5.47 5.05
C GLN A 65 -1.83 6.53 6.08
N ARG A 66 -1.07 7.54 5.66
CA ARG A 66 -0.60 8.63 6.53
C ARG A 66 -0.68 9.97 5.79
N CYS A 67 -1.37 10.95 6.39
CA CYS A 67 -1.42 12.33 5.88
C CYS A 67 -1.83 12.47 4.39
N GLY A 68 -2.72 11.59 3.90
CA GLY A 68 -3.15 11.59 2.48
C GLY A 68 -2.17 10.90 1.52
N GLU A 69 -1.11 10.28 2.03
CA GLU A 69 -0.24 9.37 1.32
C GLU A 69 -0.62 7.92 1.65
N VAL A 70 -0.65 7.06 0.64
CA VAL A 70 -0.82 5.61 0.80
C VAL A 70 0.52 4.95 0.51
N ARG A 71 0.96 4.09 1.43
CA ARG A 71 2.18 3.31 1.32
C ARG A 71 1.84 1.83 1.37
N VAL A 72 2.32 1.09 0.38
CA VAL A 72 2.20 -0.36 0.26
C VAL A 72 3.58 -1.00 0.32
N GLU A 73 3.81 -1.81 1.33
CA GLU A 73 5.04 -2.58 1.52
C GLU A 73 4.75 -4.04 1.17
N GLY A 74 5.41 -4.60 0.17
CA GLY A 74 5.33 -6.02 -0.17
C GLY A 74 6.55 -6.79 0.33
N CYS A 75 6.37 -8.07 0.65
CA CYS A 75 7.41 -9.05 0.92
C CYS A 75 7.08 -10.40 0.24
N GLU A 76 8.01 -10.95 -0.53
CA GLU A 76 7.91 -12.27 -1.18
C GLU A 76 9.28 -12.97 -1.12
N SER A 77 9.37 -14.10 -0.41
CA SER A 77 10.56 -14.98 -0.39
C SER A 77 11.90 -14.25 -0.18
N GLY A 78 11.96 -13.31 0.77
CA GLY A 78 13.16 -12.50 1.09
C GLY A 78 13.37 -11.27 0.20
N ARG A 79 12.47 -10.99 -0.74
CA ARG A 79 12.44 -9.74 -1.51
C ARG A 79 11.39 -8.82 -0.93
N THR A 80 11.71 -7.55 -0.79
CA THR A 80 10.77 -6.52 -0.36
C THR A 80 10.57 -5.47 -1.44
N CYS A 81 9.34 -4.98 -1.61
CA CYS A 81 9.06 -3.78 -2.38
C CYS A 81 8.34 -2.77 -1.50
N VAL A 82 8.55 -1.49 -1.78
CA VAL A 82 7.83 -0.41 -1.13
C VAL A 82 7.33 0.52 -2.23
N LEU A 83 6.02 0.71 -2.29
CA LEU A 83 5.35 1.63 -3.18
C LEU A 83 4.65 2.69 -2.34
N THR A 84 4.66 3.93 -2.80
CA THR A 84 4.02 5.06 -2.11
C THR A 84 3.32 5.90 -3.17
N THR A 85 2.13 6.39 -2.88
CA THR A 85 1.47 7.39 -3.73
C THR A 85 2.18 8.73 -3.57
N GLN A 86 2.19 9.55 -4.62
CA GLN A 86 2.70 10.90 -4.43
C GLN A 86 1.68 11.70 -3.61
N PRO A 87 2.09 12.45 -2.57
CA PRO A 87 1.16 13.30 -1.85
C PRO A 87 0.55 14.30 -2.83
N VAL A 88 -0.76 14.25 -3.00
CA VAL A 88 -1.56 15.22 -3.78
C VAL A 88 -1.61 16.55 -3.00
N GLY A 89 -0.45 17.19 -2.83
CA GLY A 89 -0.28 18.31 -1.91
C GLY A 89 0.76 19.33 -2.33
N ARG A 90 1.34 19.23 -3.54
CA ARG A 90 2.16 20.31 -4.12
C ARG A 90 1.91 20.47 -5.63
N ARG A 91 0.63 20.60 -6.01
CA ARG A 91 0.33 21.37 -7.23
C ARG A 91 0.45 22.84 -6.82
N LEU A 92 1.65 23.42 -7.03
CA LEU A 92 1.89 24.85 -6.88
C LEU A 92 0.88 25.59 -7.78
N GLN A 93 -0.22 26.06 -7.22
CA GLN A 93 -1.14 26.94 -7.90
C GLN A 93 -0.54 28.35 -7.89
N SER A 94 0.44 28.58 -8.76
CA SER A 94 1.02 29.90 -8.98
C SER A 94 0.08 30.74 -9.85
N SER A 95 -0.99 31.26 -9.24
CA SER A 95 -1.84 32.30 -9.83
C SER A 95 -1.49 33.64 -9.18
N ARG A 96 -0.36 34.24 -9.59
CA ARG A 96 -0.08 35.66 -9.29
C ARG A 96 -0.49 36.49 -10.50
N LEU A 97 -1.73 36.96 -10.49
CA LEU A 97 -2.10 38.18 -11.22
C LEU A 97 -1.63 39.36 -10.36
N LEU A 98 -0.58 40.06 -10.81
CA LEU A 98 -0.29 41.41 -10.35
C LEU A 98 -0.60 42.33 -11.52
N THR A 99 -1.74 43.01 -11.43
CA THR A 99 -2.07 44.19 -12.21
C THR A 99 -1.32 45.38 -11.62
N TYR A 100 -0.63 46.14 -12.46
CA TYR A 100 -0.25 47.53 -12.20
C TYR A 100 -0.49 48.34 -13.48
#